data_AF-A0A0M3K4C4-F1
#
_entry.id   AF-A0A0M3K4C4-F1
#
_cell.length_a   1.000
_cell.length_b   1.000
_cell.length_c   1.000
_cell.angle_alpha   90.00
_cell.angle_beta   90.00
_cell.angle_gamma   90.00
#
_symmetry.space_group_name_H-M   'P 1'
#
loop_
_entity.id
_entity.type
_entity.pdbx_description
1 polymer ?
#
loop_
_entity_poly.entity_id
_entity_poly.type
_entity_poly.pdbx_seq_one_letter_code
_entity_poly.pdbx_strand_id
1 'polypeptide(L)'
;MTQVRAVYEFEAQPNSGELSISVDEILTVIREGIEGGWLEGRNAKGQHGLFPESYVIKVEPPLPPLPAIPAPPVEGLEQFLERFLGTDGNGECILRILLATLEELICSK
;
A
#
# COMPACT_ATOMS: atom_id res chain seq x y z
N MET A 1 0.41 -21.51 0.60
CA MET A 1 0.45 -20.64 -0.60
C MET A 1 -0.65 -19.63 -0.41
N THR A 2 -0.31 -18.34 -0.37
CA THR A 2 -1.28 -17.26 -0.16
C THR A 2 -1.98 -16.97 -1.48
N GLN A 3 -3.31 -16.93 -1.50
CA GLN A 3 -4.08 -16.49 -2.66
C GLN A 3 -4.49 -15.04 -2.49
N VAL A 4 -4.34 -14.27 -3.56
CA VAL A 4 -4.76 -12.87 -3.62
C VAL A 4 -5.68 -12.69 -4.82
N ARG A 5 -6.64 -11.79 -4.70
CA ARG A 5 -7.54 -11.40 -5.77
C ARG A 5 -7.18 -10.01 -6.23
N ALA A 6 -6.93 -9.85 -7.51
CA ALA A 6 -6.75 -8.54 -8.12
C ALA A 6 -8.06 -7.74 -8.04
N VAL A 7 -7.99 -6.53 -7.50
CA VAL A 7 -9.12 -5.59 -7.45
C VAL A 7 -9.02 -4.51 -8.50
N TYR A 8 -7.82 -4.31 -9.05
CA TYR A 8 -7.55 -3.40 -10.14
C TYR A 8 -6.78 -4.11 -11.24
N GLU A 9 -6.97 -3.66 -12.48
CA GLU A 9 -6.17 -4.10 -13.61
C GLU A 9 -4.80 -3.40 -13.57
N PHE A 10 -3.75 -4.16 -13.83
CA PHE A 10 -2.39 -3.65 -13.95
C PHE A 10 -1.75 -4.28 -15.18
N GLU A 11 -1.23 -3.43 -16.06
CA GLU A 11 -0.56 -3.85 -17.28
C GLU A 11 0.96 -3.83 -17.04
N ALA A 12 1.57 -5.00 -17.07
CA ALA A 12 3.01 -5.13 -16.93
C ALA A 12 3.75 -4.63 -18.16
N GLN A 13 4.93 -4.03 -17.94
CA GLN A 13 5.79 -3.64 -19.04
C GLN A 13 6.51 -4.86 -19.64
N PRO A 14 6.64 -4.94 -20.97
CA PRO A 14 7.37 -6.01 -21.62
C PRO A 14 8.86 -5.99 -21.19
N ASN A 15 9.39 -7.17 -20.86
CA ASN A 15 10.77 -7.39 -20.40
C ASN A 15 11.15 -6.78 -19.03
N SER A 16 10.18 -6.31 -18.24
CA SER A 16 10.42 -5.74 -16.90
C SER A 16 10.39 -6.80 -15.78
N GLY A 17 9.86 -8.00 -16.07
CA GLY A 17 9.61 -9.03 -15.04
C GLY A 17 8.32 -8.77 -14.24
N GLU A 18 7.51 -7.81 -14.68
CA GLU A 18 6.20 -7.49 -14.13
C GLU A 18 5.13 -8.47 -14.66
N LEU A 19 4.07 -8.70 -13.88
CA LEU A 19 2.95 -9.56 -14.24
C LEU A 19 1.69 -8.75 -14.48
N SER A 20 1.10 -8.87 -15.68
CA SER A 20 -0.21 -8.27 -15.94
C SER A 20 -1.30 -9.02 -15.19
N ILE A 21 -2.13 -8.28 -14.47
CA ILE A 21 -3.24 -8.81 -13.67
C ILE A 21 -4.54 -8.12 -14.07
N SER A 22 -5.64 -8.86 -14.10
CA SER A 22 -6.97 -8.35 -14.42
C SER A 22 -7.87 -8.31 -13.20
N VAL A 23 -8.84 -7.41 -13.17
CA VAL A 23 -9.81 -7.31 -12.06
C VAL A 23 -10.51 -8.66 -11.83
N ASP A 24 -10.66 -9.03 -10.57
CA ASP A 24 -11.23 -10.28 -10.07
C ASP A 24 -10.38 -11.54 -10.37
N GLU A 25 -9.17 -11.39 -10.92
CA GLU A 25 -8.26 -12.53 -11.16
C GLU A 25 -7.63 -13.03 -9.86
N ILE A 26 -7.55 -14.36 -9.70
CA ILE A 26 -6.90 -15.00 -8.56
C ILE A 26 -5.44 -15.33 -8.89
N LEU A 27 -4.55 -14.77 -8.10
CA LEU A 27 -3.10 -14.94 -8.21
C LEU A 27 -2.59 -15.73 -7.01
N THR A 28 -1.61 -16.58 -7.27
CA THR A 28 -0.90 -17.31 -6.21
C THR A 28 0.37 -16.57 -5.88
N VAL A 29 0.48 -16.07 -4.65
CA VAL A 29 1.68 -15.37 -4.20
C VAL A 29 2.79 -16.38 -3.94
N ILE A 30 3.94 -16.14 -4.56
CA ILE A 30 5.17 -16.95 -4.44
C ILE A 30 6.11 -16.29 -3.44
N ARG A 31 6.29 -14.96 -3.51
CA ARG A 31 7.08 -14.18 -2.54
C ARG A 31 6.34 -12.92 -2.13
N GLU A 32 6.39 -12.66 -0.83
CA GLU A 32 5.87 -11.45 -0.18
C GLU A 32 7.04 -10.60 0.31
N GLY A 33 6.81 -9.29 0.51
CA GLY A 33 7.78 -8.40 1.15
C GLY A 33 8.93 -7.94 0.26
N ILE A 34 8.68 -7.75 -1.04
CA ILE A 34 9.66 -7.12 -1.93
C ILE A 34 9.67 -5.62 -1.64
N GLU A 35 10.85 -5.01 -1.65
CA GLU A 35 11.03 -3.58 -1.40
C GLU A 35 10.10 -2.74 -2.29
N GLY A 36 9.42 -1.77 -1.68
CA GLY A 36 8.47 -0.91 -2.38
C GLY A 36 7.04 -1.45 -2.49
N GLY A 37 6.66 -2.47 -1.72
CA GLY A 37 5.29 -2.97 -1.67
C GLY A 37 4.92 -3.85 -2.86
N TRP A 38 5.89 -4.61 -3.37
CA TRP A 38 5.70 -5.53 -4.48
C TRP A 38 5.53 -6.97 -4.00
N LEU A 39 4.74 -7.72 -4.76
CA LEU A 39 4.52 -9.15 -4.58
C LEU A 39 4.94 -9.88 -5.85
N GLU A 40 5.63 -11.00 -5.68
CA GLU A 40 5.88 -11.94 -6.77
C GLU A 40 4.82 -13.03 -6.69
N GLY A 41 4.10 -13.23 -7.78
CA GLY A 41 3.11 -14.30 -7.85
C GLY A 41 2.96 -14.87 -9.24
N ARG A 42 2.04 -15.80 -9.36
CA ARG A 42 1.74 -16.54 -10.59
C ARG A 42 0.25 -16.52 -10.87
N ASN A 43 -0.09 -16.21 -12.10
CA ASN A 43 -1.47 -16.23 -12.58
C ASN A 43 -1.90 -17.65 -13.02
N ALA A 44 -3.19 -17.81 -13.32
CA ALA A 44 -3.75 -19.07 -13.81
C ALA A 44 -3.17 -19.49 -15.18
N LYS A 45 -2.66 -18.53 -15.97
CA LYS A 45 -1.99 -18.77 -17.26
C LYS A 45 -0.57 -19.32 -17.08
N GLY A 46 -0.09 -19.41 -15.84
CA GLY A 46 1.24 -19.91 -15.50
C GLY A 46 2.36 -18.89 -15.63
N GLN A 47 2.05 -17.64 -15.98
CA GLN A 47 2.99 -16.52 -16.00
C GLN A 47 3.25 -16.07 -14.56
N HIS A 48 4.50 -15.73 -14.27
CA HIS A 48 4.90 -15.19 -12.98
C HIS A 48 5.57 -13.84 -13.18
N GLY A 49 5.55 -13.03 -12.14
CA GLY A 49 6.19 -11.74 -12.13
C GLY A 49 5.75 -10.90 -10.95
N LEU A 50 6.21 -9.66 -10.97
CA LEU A 50 5.98 -8.67 -9.94
C LEU A 50 4.69 -7.89 -10.18
N PHE A 51 3.90 -7.70 -9.15
CA PHE A 51 2.74 -6.81 -9.15
C PHE A 51 2.64 -6.08 -7.80
N PRO A 52 2.08 -4.87 -7.78
CA PRO A 52 1.95 -4.09 -6.54
C PRO A 52 0.93 -4.72 -5.59
N GLU A 53 1.26 -4.78 -4.30
CA GLU A 53 0.36 -5.34 -3.28
C GLU A 53 -0.95 -4.58 -3.18
N SER A 54 -0.94 -3.26 -3.41
CA SER A 54 -2.12 -2.39 -3.33
C SER A 54 -3.18 -2.70 -4.40
N TYR A 55 -2.82 -3.44 -5.44
CA TYR A 55 -3.74 -3.82 -6.52
C TYR A 55 -4.43 -5.15 -6.28
N VAL A 56 -4.01 -5.86 -5.22
CA VAL A 56 -4.54 -7.16 -4.85
C VAL A 56 -5.02 -7.16 -3.40
N ILE A 57 -5.98 -8.02 -3.10
CA ILE A 57 -6.48 -8.24 -1.74
C ILE A 57 -6.29 -9.70 -1.40
N LYS A 58 -5.77 -9.99 -0.21
CA LYS A 58 -5.66 -11.36 0.31
C LYS A 58 -7.05 -11.97 0.40
N VAL A 59 -7.22 -13.15 -0.21
CA VAL A 59 -8.47 -13.90 -0.13
C VAL A 59 -8.50 -14.58 1.23
N GLU A 60 -8.91 -13.83 2.26
CA GLU A 60 -9.23 -14.43 3.55
C GLU A 60 -10.53 -15.23 3.39
N PRO A 61 -10.61 -16.47 3.92
CA PRO A 61 -11.89 -17.13 4.03
C PRO A 61 -12.85 -16.21 4.79
N PRO A 62 -14.13 -16.12 4.37
CA PRO A 62 -15.09 -15.26 5.04
C PRO A 62 -15.09 -15.63 6.51
N LEU A 63 -14.67 -14.69 7.37
CA LEU A 63 -14.80 -14.84 8.81
C LEU A 63 -16.26 -15.20 9.08
N PRO A 64 -16.55 -16.18 9.95
CA PRO A 64 -17.91 -16.41 10.41
C PRO A 64 -18.46 -15.04 10.87
N PRO A 65 -19.72 -14.70 10.54
CA PRO A 65 -20.23 -13.35 10.77
C PRO A 65 -19.99 -12.95 12.21
N LEU A 66 -19.05 -12.03 12.43
CA LEU A 66 -18.86 -11.44 13.73
C LEU A 66 -20.17 -10.73 14.10
N PRO A 67 -20.62 -10.82 15.35
CA PRO A 67 -21.74 -10.00 15.81
C PRO A 67 -21.43 -8.54 15.49
N ALA A 68 -22.33 -7.87 14.77
CA ALA A 68 -22.12 -6.55 14.20
C ALA A 68 -21.74 -5.53 15.28
N ILE A 69 -20.44 -5.22 15.37
CA ILE A 69 -19.97 -4.07 16.12
C ILE A 69 -20.23 -2.86 15.20
N PRO A 70 -20.99 -1.84 15.64
CA PRO A 70 -21.20 -0.65 14.81
C PRO A 70 -19.84 -0.04 14.47
N ALA A 71 -19.57 0.12 13.17
CA ALA A 71 -18.33 0.71 12.69
C ALA A 71 -18.17 2.11 13.33
N PRO A 72 -17.03 2.42 13.97
CA PRO A 72 -16.77 3.78 14.42
C PRO A 72 -16.75 4.70 13.18
N PRO A 73 -17.23 5.95 13.30
CA PRO A 73 -17.18 6.90 12.21
C PRO A 73 -15.72 7.08 11.76
N VAL A 74 -15.50 6.99 10.44
CA VAL A 74 -14.19 7.13 9.75
C VAL A 74 -13.63 8.56 9.77
N GLU A 75 -14.04 9.38 10.74
CA GLU A 75 -13.83 10.82 10.80
C GLU A 75 -12.48 11.16 11.46
N GLY A 76 -11.38 10.73 10.85
CA GLY A 76 -10.06 10.99 11.44
C GLY A 76 -8.83 10.85 10.56
N LEU A 77 -8.93 10.32 9.35
CA LEU A 77 -7.74 10.17 8.49
C LEU A 77 -7.38 11.48 7.75
N GLU A 78 -8.37 12.32 7.44
CA GLU A 78 -8.14 13.62 6.77
C GLU A 78 -7.56 14.67 7.73
N GLN A 79 -7.85 14.56 9.03
CA GLN A 79 -7.27 15.44 10.07
C GLN A 79 -5.77 15.22 10.30
N PHE A 80 -5.20 14.12 9.80
CA PHE A 80 -3.77 13.85 9.89
C PHE A 80 -2.97 14.52 8.76
N LEU A 81 -3.59 14.71 7.59
CA LEU A 81 -2.96 15.38 6.44
C LEU A 81 -2.97 16.92 6.59
N GLU A 82 -3.99 17.51 7.20
CA GLU A 82 -4.02 18.98 7.44
C GLU A 82 -3.13 19.46 8.59
N ARG A 83 -2.65 18.57 9.46
CA ARG A 83 -1.66 18.93 10.51
C ARG A 83 -0.29 19.30 9.92
N PHE A 84 -0.05 18.99 8.64
CA PHE A 84 1.25 19.19 7.99
C PHE A 84 1.32 20.48 7.15
N LEU A 85 0.20 21.19 6.97
CA LEU A 85 0.15 22.51 6.34
C LEU A 85 -0.46 23.53 7.31
N GLY A 86 0.20 23.73 8.45
CA GLY A 86 -0.13 24.84 9.35
C GLY A 86 0.55 26.13 8.89
N THR A 87 -0.23 27.18 8.64
CA THR A 87 0.28 28.55 8.52
C THR A 87 0.45 29.14 9.93
N ASP A 88 1.64 29.63 10.25
CA ASP A 88 1.80 30.50 11.43
C ASP A 88 1.23 31.89 11.10
N GLY A 89 0.86 32.67 12.12
CA GLY A 89 0.17 33.96 12.05
C GLY A 89 0.85 35.09 11.24
N ASN A 90 1.85 34.77 10.41
CA ASN A 90 2.50 35.66 9.45
C ASN A 90 2.47 35.15 7.99
N GLY A 91 1.83 34.00 7.69
CA GLY A 91 1.52 33.59 6.31
C GLY A 91 2.63 32.91 5.49
N GLU A 92 3.73 32.46 6.11
CA GLU A 92 4.78 31.70 5.41
C GLU A 92 4.56 30.18 5.61
N CYS A 93 4.49 29.40 4.52
CA CYS A 93 4.30 27.95 4.55
C CYS A 93 5.57 27.23 5.03
N ILE A 94 5.64 26.81 6.29
CA ILE A 94 6.76 26.02 6.84
C ILE A 94 6.38 24.54 6.93
N LEU A 95 6.83 23.77 5.93
CA LEU A 95 6.81 22.30 5.87
C LEU A 95 7.61 21.72 7.05
N ARG A 96 6.94 21.35 8.14
CA ARG A 96 7.58 20.86 9.38
C ARG A 96 7.42 19.38 9.67
N ILE A 97 7.33 18.51 8.66
CA ILE A 97 7.64 17.09 8.86
C ILE A 97 8.23 16.49 7.59
N LEU A 98 9.55 16.55 7.50
CA LEU A 98 10.36 15.35 7.35
C LEU A 98 11.65 15.64 8.12
N LEU A 99 12.28 14.64 8.72
CA LEU A 99 13.40 14.73 9.67
C LEU A 99 12.98 14.77 11.15
N ALA A 100 12.05 13.87 11.53
CA ALA A 100 12.18 13.13 12.79
C ALA A 100 13.01 11.85 12.59
N THR A 101 13.96 11.88 11.63
CA THR A 101 14.98 10.85 11.39
C THR A 101 16.30 11.51 10.98
N LEU A 102 16.77 12.48 11.77
CA LEU A 102 18.17 12.91 11.69
C LEU A 102 18.64 13.48 13.04
N GLU A 103 18.44 12.68 14.09
CA GLU A 103 19.41 12.68 15.17
C GLU A 103 20.78 12.36 14.54
N GLU A 104 21.78 13.24 14.74
CA GLU A 104 23.24 13.01 14.61
C GLU A 104 24.07 13.83 13.61
N LEU A 105 23.63 14.89 12.90
CA LEU A 105 24.63 15.70 12.18
C LEU A 105 24.21 17.15 11.91
N ILE A 106 24.98 18.07 12.51
CA ILE A 106 25.25 19.49 12.18
C ILE A 106 25.17 20.35 13.46
N CYS A 107 26.37 20.69 13.94
CA CYS A 107 26.72 21.74 14.89
C CYS A 107 26.68 21.44 16.40
N SER A 108 27.63 20.57 16.79
CA SER A 108 28.57 20.90 17.85
C SER A 108 29.28 22.25 17.57
N LYS A 109 28.94 23.31 18.33
CA LYS A 109 29.80 24.35 18.96
C LYS A 109 29.00 25.61 19.29
#